data_AF-A0A1V5DJ21-F1
#
_entry.id   AF-A0A1V5DJ21-F1
#
_cell.length_a   1.000
_cell.length_b   1.000
_cell.length_c   1.000
_cell.angle_alpha   90.00
_cell.angle_beta   90.00
_cell.angle_gamma   90.00
#
_symmetry.space_group_name_H-M   'P 1'
#
loop_
_entity.id
_entity.type
_entity.pdbx_description
1 polymer ?
#
loop_
_entity_poly.entity_id
_entity_poly.type
_entity_poly.pdbx_seq_one_letter_code
_entity_poly.pdbx_strand_id
1 'polypeptide(L)' 'MGNGFLVLDENDWEHATPEQRDWMVFKTLKSMDGRLKSLEEEKSGSKRLWTDRVCSFLGGIIGGAAAWLGIKVGG' A
#
# COMPACT_ATOMS: atom_id res chain seq x y z
N MET A 1 -1.09 -16.98 -6.76
CA MET A 1 -1.68 -15.67 -6.41
C MET A 1 -2.51 -15.21 -7.59
N GLY A 2 -3.82 -15.47 -7.57
CA GLY A 2 -4.71 -15.06 -8.65
C GLY A 2 -5.00 -13.57 -8.54
N ASN A 3 -4.81 -12.83 -9.62
CA ASN A 3 -5.17 -11.42 -9.71
C ASN A 3 -6.69 -11.29 -9.48
N GLY A 4 -7.09 -10.72 -8.35
CA GLY A 4 -8.46 -10.61 -7.87
C GLY A 4 -9.33 -9.62 -8.65
N PHE A 5 -9.29 -9.67 -9.98
CA PHE A 5 -10.19 -8.94 -10.85
C PHE A 5 -11.22 -9.93 -11.39
N LEU A 6 -12.42 -9.90 -10.80
CA LEU A 6 -13.55 -10.70 -11.23
C LEU A 6 -14.14 -9.98 -12.45
N VAL A 7 -13.63 -10.33 -13.64
CA VAL A 7 -14.20 -9.87 -14.92
C VAL A 7 -15.43 -10.72 -15.16
N LEU A 8 -16.61 -10.11 -15.05
CA LEU A 8 -17.86 -10.75 -15.47
C LEU A 8 -18.11 -10.39 -16.92
N ASP A 9 -18.36 -11.40 -17.75
CA ASP A 9 -18.91 -11.20 -19.09
C ASP A 9 -20.43 -11.01 -19.01
N GLU A 10 -21.01 -10.34 -20.01
CA GLU A 10 -22.47 -10.10 -20.08
C GLU A 10 -23.28 -11.40 -20.02
N ASN A 11 -22.73 -12.49 -20.59
CA ASN A 11 -23.34 -13.81 -20.56
C ASN A 11 -23.49 -14.39 -19.15
N ASP A 12 -22.53 -14.15 -18.25
CA ASP A 12 -22.58 -14.61 -16.86
C ASP A 12 -23.59 -13.79 -16.05
N TRP A 13 -23.76 -12.51 -16.39
CA TRP A 13 -24.73 -11.63 -15.76
C TRP A 13 -26.16 -12.01 -16.11
N GLU A 14 -26.44 -12.29 -17.39
CA GLU A 14 -27.78 -12.61 -17.88
C GLU A 14 -28.38 -13.88 -17.27
N HIS A 15 -27.55 -14.89 -17.04
CA HIS A 15 -27.99 -16.18 -16.48
C HIS A 15 -27.92 -16.26 -14.95
N ALA A 16 -27.34 -15.25 -14.29
CA ALA A 16 -27.23 -15.22 -12.83
C ALA A 16 -28.58 -14.97 -12.16
N THR A 17 -28.84 -15.71 -11.07
CA THR A 17 -30.00 -15.44 -10.22
C THR A 17 -29.86 -14.09 -9.52
N PRO A 18 -30.96 -13.46 -9.06
CA PRO A 18 -30.91 -12.15 -8.38
C PRO A 18 -29.94 -12.14 -7.18
N GLU A 19 -29.95 -13.21 -6.39
CA GLU A 19 -29.06 -13.38 -5.23
C GLU A 19 -27.58 -13.50 -5.63
N GLN A 20 -27.30 -14.19 -6.74
CA GLN A 20 -25.95 -14.27 -7.28
C GLN A 20 -25.48 -12.90 -7.78
N ARG A 21 -26.36 -12.13 -8.43
CA ARG A 21 -26.06 -10.76 -8.87
C ARG A 21 -25.73 -9.85 -7.71
N ASP A 22 -26.52 -9.86 -6.64
CA ASP A 22 -26.27 -9.07 -5.45
C ASP A 22 -24.94 -9.44 -4.79
N TRP A 23 -24.63 -10.75 -4.71
CA TRP A 23 -23.36 -11.21 -4.17
C TRP A 23 -22.16 -10.82 -5.04
N MET A 24 -22.33 -10.84 -6.36
CA MET A 24 -21.32 -10.38 -7.31
C MET A 24 -21.06 -8.88 -7.17
N VAL A 25 -22.11 -8.06 -7.08
CA VAL A 25 -22.00 -6.62 -6.83
C VAL A 25 -21.28 -6.35 -5.52
N PHE A 26 -21.67 -7.04 -4.44
CA PHE A 26 -21.01 -6.92 -3.13
C PHE A 26 -19.51 -7.24 -3.20
N LYS A 27 -19.15 -8.35 -3.85
CA LYS A 27 -17.74 -8.73 -4.04
C LYS A 27 -16.96 -7.70 -4.84
N THR A 28 -17.54 -7.17 -5.91
CA THR A 28 -16.92 -6.13 -6.73
C THR A 28 -16.68 -4.86 -5.93
N LEU A 29 -17.68 -4.39 -5.18
CA LEU A 29 -17.54 -3.22 -4.31
C LEU A 29 -16.46 -3.43 -3.23
N LYS A 30 -16.43 -4.61 -2.60
CA LYS A 30 -15.40 -4.95 -1.61
C LYS A 30 -13.99 -5.03 -2.20
N SER A 31 -13.87 -5.54 -3.44
CA SER A 31 -12.60 -5.55 -4.18
C SER A 31 -12.14 -4.13 -4.50
N MET A 32 -13.05 -3.24 -4.92
CA MET A 32 -12.75 -1.83 -5.18
C MET A 32 -12.31 -1.09 -3.91
N ASP A 33 -12.99 -1.29 -2.77
CA ASP A 33 -12.61 -0.72 -1.46
C ASP A 33 -11.20 -1.15 -1.04
N GLY A 34 -10.86 -2.43 -1.21
CA GLY A 34 -9.51 -2.92 -0.89
C GLY A 34 -8.42 -2.30 -1.77
N ARG A 35 -8.70 -2.07 -3.05
CA ARG A 35 -7.79 -1.38 -3.97
C ARG A 35 -7.64 0.09 -3.62
N LEU A 36 -8.74 0.77 -3.25
CA LEU A 36 -8.70 2.15 -2.79
C LEU A 36 -7.87 2.29 -1.53
N LYS A 37 -8.05 1.42 -0.52
CA LYS A 37 -7.21 1.41 0.69
C LYS A 37 -5.74 1.19 0.39
N SER A 38 -5.42 0.30 -0.54
CA SER A 38 -4.03 0.04 -0.94
C SER A 38 -3.41 1.28 -1.60
N LEU A 39 -4.16 1.96 -2.47
CA LEU A 39 -3.73 3.22 -3.09
C LEU A 39 -3.68 4.39 -2.09
N GLU A 40 -4.58 4.42 -1.12
CA GLU A 40 -4.55 5.40 -0.03
C GLU A 40 -3.36 5.14 0.89
N GLU A 41 -3.01 3.91 1.23
CA GLU A 41 -1.79 3.58 1.97
C GLU A 41 -0.51 3.89 1.18
N GLU A 42 -0.54 3.74 -0.15
CA GLU A 42 0.59 4.04 -1.03
C GLU A 42 0.76 5.56 -1.22
N LYS A 43 -0.32 6.30 -1.48
CA LYS A 43 -0.32 7.76 -1.67
C LYS A 43 -0.20 8.52 -0.37
N SER A 44 -0.83 8.03 0.69
CA SER A 44 -0.61 8.52 2.06
C SER A 44 0.72 7.92 2.50
N GLY A 45 1.82 8.54 2.05
CA GLY A 45 3.21 8.16 2.29
C GLY A 45 3.63 8.11 3.77
N SER A 46 2.70 7.93 4.70
CA SER A 46 2.86 7.78 6.14
C SER A 46 3.86 6.67 6.50
N LYS A 47 3.85 5.52 5.80
CA LYS A 47 4.86 4.46 6.01
C LYS A 47 6.26 4.89 5.59
N ARG A 48 6.42 5.56 4.44
CA ARG A 48 7.72 6.06 3.97
C ARG A 48 8.23 7.23 4.83
N LEU A 49 7.35 8.15 5.20
CA LEU A 49 7.63 9.30 6.06
C LEU A 49 8.06 8.90 7.48
N TRP A 50 7.44 7.88 8.08
CA TRP A 50 7.87 7.39 9.39
C TRP A 50 9.24 6.71 9.33
N THR A 51 9.46 5.87 8.32
CA THR A 51 10.74 5.18 8.14
C THR A 51 11.87 6.16 7.84
N ASP A 52 11.64 7.13 6.97
CA ASP A 52 12.59 8.19 6.63
C ASP A 52 12.88 9.10 7.83
N ARG A 53 11.88 9.42 8.65
CA ARG A 53 12.09 10.20 9.89
C ARG A 53 12.95 9.44 10.88
N VAL A 54 12.67 8.16 11.14
CA VAL A 54 13.45 7.35 12.09
C VAL A 54 14.89 7.13 11.58
N CYS A 55 15.07 6.86 10.29
CA CYS A 55 16.40 6.77 9.67
C CYS A 55 17.16 8.10 9.71
N SER A 56 16.48 9.24 9.50
CA SER A 56 17.13 10.56 9.55
C SER A 56 17.57 10.93 10.98
N PHE A 57 16.77 10.57 11.99
CA PHE A 57 17.15 10.77 13.40
C PHE A 57 18.31 9.86 13.81
N LEU A 58 18.27 8.57 13.47
CA LEU A 58 19.36 7.63 13.78
C LEU A 58 20.64 7.98 13.00
N GLY A 59 20.51 8.33 11.72
CA GLY A 59 21.62 8.81 10.89
C GLY A 59 22.23 10.10 11.43
N GLY A 60 21.42 11.02 11.95
CA GLY A 60 21.89 12.24 12.61
C GLY A 60 22.66 11.99 13.91
N ILE A 61 22.20 11.04 14.74
CA ILE A 61 22.89 10.68 15.99
C ILE A 61 24.21 9.97 15.70
N ILE A 62 24.21 9.00 14.79
CA ILE A 62 25.43 8.26 14.40
C ILE A 62 26.42 9.19 13.70
N GLY A 63 25.95 10.04 12.78
CA GLY A 63 26.77 11.04 12.10
C GLY A 63 27.32 12.11 13.04
N GLY A 64 26.51 12.58 14.00
CA GLY A 64 26.94 13.54 15.03
C GLY A 64 27.96 12.95 16.00
N ALA A 65 27.78 11.69 16.42
CA ALA A 65 28.76 10.98 17.25
C ALA A 65 30.07 10.70 16.50
N ALA A 66 30.00 10.31 15.22
CA ALA A 66 31.17 10.12 14.37
C ALA A 66 31.95 11.43 14.13
N ALA A 67 31.23 12.54 13.93
CA ALA A 67 31.82 13.87 13.80
C ALA A 67 32.47 14.37 15.10
N TRP A 68 31.83 14.10 16.25
CA TRP A 68 32.36 14.48 17.57
C TRP A 68 33.60 13.66 17.97
N LEU A 69 33.65 12.38 17.61
CA LEU A 69 34.82 11.52 17.80
C LEU A 69 35.96 11.80 16.81
N GLY A 70 35.81 12.82 15.95
CA GLY A 70 36.88 13.28 15.06
C GLY A 70 37.25 12.29 13.96
N ILE A 71 36.39 11.30 13.65
CA ILE A 71 36.63 10.41 12.51
C ILE A 71 36.34 11.22 11.25
N LYS A 72 37.39 11.88 10.76
CA LYS A 72 37.45 12.50 9.44
C LYS A 72 37.40 11.42 8.37
N VAL A 73 36.23 10.83 8.12
CA VAL A 73 36.00 10.00 6.93
C VAL A 73 35.71 10.96 5.78
N GLY A 74 36.75 11.33 5.05
CA GLY A 74 36.65 11.98 3.75
C GLY A 74 37.20 13.41 3.71
N GLY A 75 38.49 13.52 3.38
CA GLY A 75 38.85 14.35 2.23
C GLY A 75 38.66 13.53 0.95
#